data_AF-A0A959TBU4-F1
#
_entry.id   AF-A0A959TBU4-F1
#
_cell.length_a   1.000
_cell.length_b   1.000
_cell.length_c   1.000
_cell.angle_alpha   90.00
_cell.angle_beta   90.00
_cell.angle_gamma   90.00
#
_symmetry.space_group_name_H-M   'P 1'
#
loop_
_entity.id
_entity.type
_entity.pdbx_description
1 polymer ?
#
loop_
_entity_poly.entity_id
_entity_poly.type
_entity_poly.pdbx_seq_one_letter_code
_entity_poly.pdbx_strand_id
1 'polypeptide(L)'
;DLRYYRLTRLGTNTIDLKTGEIVPIEGAKEVGTGRSEDEDAPLSTIIGVLNERFGTEFTEADKLFFDQVKEDAIANPTVRETALANDEDKFALGIRATIKGLMTQRMAQNDRIVTKYLDDEAFEEAAFGWLVREVYDRINSI
;
A
#
# COMPACT_ATOMS: atom_id res chain seq x y z
N ASP A 1 11.38 -25.90 32.74
CA ASP A 1 12.44 -24.89 32.94
C ASP A 1 12.62 -24.00 31.72
N LEU A 2 12.82 -22.71 32.02
CA LEU A 2 12.65 -21.56 31.13
C LEU A 2 13.70 -21.49 30.01
N ARG A 3 13.29 -21.05 28.82
CA ARG A 3 14.19 -20.66 27.73
C ARG A 3 14.39 -19.14 27.77
N TYR A 4 15.65 -18.73 27.83
CA TYR A 4 16.11 -17.35 27.98
C TYR A 4 15.89 -16.54 26.70
N TYR A 5 15.27 -15.36 26.80
CA TYR A 5 15.32 -14.33 25.75
C TYR A 5 16.50 -13.39 26.03
N ARG A 6 17.39 -13.23 25.04
CA ARG A 6 18.43 -12.20 25.04
C ARG A 6 17.89 -10.99 24.26
N LEU A 7 17.63 -9.90 24.98
CA LEU A 7 17.35 -8.58 24.38
C LEU A 7 18.68 -7.96 23.94
N THR A 8 18.85 -7.71 22.65
CA THR A 8 19.97 -6.93 22.11
C THR A 8 19.57 -5.45 22.07
N ARG A 9 20.23 -4.64 22.90
CA ARG A 9 20.05 -3.19 23.02
C ARG A 9 20.70 -2.49 21.83
N LEU A 10 19.90 -1.99 20.89
CA LEU A 10 20.37 -1.04 19.87
C LEU A 10 20.28 0.38 20.44
N GLY A 11 21.43 0.94 20.80
CA GLY A 11 21.68 2.40 20.83
C GLY A 11 20.97 3.22 21.93
N THR A 12 21.76 3.76 22.85
CA THR A 12 21.38 4.94 23.64
C THR A 12 21.47 6.18 22.76
N ASN A 13 20.34 6.74 22.33
CA ASN A 13 20.32 8.11 21.84
C ASN A 13 19.95 9.04 23.01
N THR A 14 20.98 9.68 23.55
CA THR A 14 20.89 10.79 24.48
C THR A 14 20.10 11.91 23.81
N ILE A 15 18.94 12.28 24.36
CA ILE A 15 18.21 13.47 23.92
C ILE A 15 18.99 14.68 24.43
N ASP A 16 19.86 15.24 23.60
CA ASP A 16 20.47 16.55 23.84
C ASP A 16 19.48 17.63 23.36
N LEU A 17 18.75 18.21 24.31
CA LEU A 17 17.89 19.37 24.08
C LEU A 17 18.77 20.60 23.91
N LYS A 18 19.20 20.85 22.67
CA LYS A 18 19.77 22.15 22.27
C LYS A 18 18.77 22.91 21.41
N THR A 19 18.31 24.01 21.99
CA THR A 19 17.61 25.13 21.38
C THR A 19 18.27 25.62 20.09
N GLY A 20 17.47 25.73 19.03
CA GLY A 20 17.62 26.73 17.97
C GLY A 20 18.51 26.37 16.79
N GLU A 21 17.92 25.82 15.73
CA GLU A 21 18.17 26.27 14.36
C GLU A 21 16.99 25.85 13.47
N ILE A 22 16.28 26.83 12.95
CA ILE A 22 15.18 26.64 12.00
C ILE A 22 15.86 26.30 10.67
N VAL A 23 15.78 25.04 10.24
CA VAL A 23 16.12 24.71 8.85
C VAL A 23 15.03 25.33 7.98
N PRO A 24 15.36 26.28 7.08
CA PRO A 24 14.36 26.84 6.19
C PRO A 24 13.89 25.74 5.24
N ILE A 25 12.62 25.36 5.37
CA ILE A 25 11.87 24.73 4.28
C ILE A 25 11.96 25.66 3.07
N GLU A 26 12.57 25.19 1.97
CA GLU A 26 12.63 25.94 0.72
C GLU A 26 11.21 26.34 0.31
N GLY A 27 10.96 27.65 0.33
CA GLY A 27 9.68 28.24 0.02
C GLY A 27 9.29 28.02 -1.45
N ALA A 28 7.98 27.95 -1.67
CA ALA A 28 7.35 27.85 -2.98
C ALA A 28 7.95 28.85 -3.98
N LYS A 29 8.53 28.34 -5.07
CA LYS A 29 8.74 29.12 -6.28
C LYS A 29 7.46 29.08 -7.11
N GLU A 30 6.64 30.09 -6.90
CA GLU A 30 5.62 30.55 -7.82
C GLU A 30 6.22 30.76 -9.22
N VAL A 31 5.78 29.97 -10.21
CA VAL A 31 5.76 30.42 -11.61
C VAL A 31 4.42 30.01 -12.20
N GLY A 32 3.65 31.03 -12.60
CA GLY A 32 2.38 30.89 -13.30
C GLY A 32 2.55 30.48 -14.76
N THR A 33 1.45 29.91 -15.28
CA THR A 33 1.06 29.81 -16.69
C THR A 33 2.05 29.15 -17.65
N GLY A 34 1.90 27.84 -17.80
CA GLY A 34 2.32 27.10 -18.98
C GLY A 34 1.72 25.71 -18.89
N ARG A 35 0.70 25.43 -19.72
CA ARG A 35 0.32 24.06 -20.00
C ARG A 35 1.55 23.39 -20.61
N SER A 36 2.29 22.66 -19.79
CA SER A 36 3.13 21.59 -20.28
C SER A 36 2.20 20.39 -20.36
N GLU A 37 1.91 20.00 -21.59
CA GLU A 37 1.51 18.64 -21.90
C GLU A 37 2.59 17.73 -21.30
N ASP A 38 2.35 17.17 -20.12
CA ASP A 38 3.00 15.94 -19.69
C ASP A 38 2.36 14.80 -20.49
N GLU A 39 2.51 14.86 -21.82
CA GLU A 39 2.48 13.66 -22.65
C GLU A 39 3.67 12.81 -22.19
N ASP A 40 3.37 11.60 -21.71
CA ASP A 40 4.32 10.53 -21.39
C ASP A 40 5.26 10.74 -20.19
N ALA A 41 4.75 11.19 -19.05
CA ALA A 41 5.41 10.84 -17.79
C ALA A 41 5.40 9.30 -17.66
N PRO A 42 6.56 8.60 -17.57
CA PRO A 42 6.61 7.15 -17.48
C PRO A 42 5.72 6.72 -16.31
N LEU A 43 4.74 5.85 -16.60
CA LEU A 43 3.73 5.33 -15.67
C LEU A 43 4.40 4.88 -14.37
N SER A 44 4.54 5.80 -13.42
CA SER A 44 5.07 5.51 -12.11
C SER A 44 4.00 4.69 -11.42
N THR A 45 4.25 3.40 -11.25
CA THR A 45 3.33 2.54 -10.49
C THR A 45 3.16 3.13 -9.09
N ILE A 46 2.00 2.94 -8.47
CA ILE A 46 1.74 3.41 -7.09
C ILE A 46 2.89 3.02 -6.14
N ILE A 47 3.49 1.85 -6.37
CA ILE A 47 4.65 1.33 -5.64
C ILE A 47 5.89 2.22 -5.82
N GLY A 48 6.22 2.62 -7.05
CA GLY A 48 7.36 3.52 -7.31
C GLY A 48 7.22 4.85 -6.56
N VAL A 49 6.04 5.48 -6.63
CA VAL A 49 5.77 6.75 -5.93
C VAL A 49 5.89 6.61 -4.42
N LEU A 50 5.37 5.50 -3.85
CA LEU A 50 5.43 5.25 -2.42
C LEU A 50 6.86 4.97 -1.95
N ASN A 51 7.60 4.13 -2.67
CA ASN A 51 8.98 3.79 -2.35
C ASN A 51 9.89 5.03 -2.40
N GLU A 52 9.77 5.86 -3.43
CA GLU A 52 10.57 7.09 -3.56
C GLU A 52 10.26 8.10 -2.44
N ARG A 53 8.98 8.33 -2.14
CA ARG A 53 8.56 9.33 -1.15
C ARG A 53 8.77 8.90 0.30
N PHE A 54 8.62 7.61 0.59
CA PHE A 54 8.57 7.11 1.96
C PHE A 54 9.71 6.14 2.30
N GLY A 55 10.61 5.83 1.35
CA GLY A 55 11.70 4.89 1.56
C GLY A 55 11.23 3.46 1.81
N THR A 56 10.07 3.08 1.28
CA THR A 56 9.54 1.72 1.39
C THR A 56 10.20 0.78 0.38
N GLU A 57 10.11 -0.52 0.65
CA GLU A 57 10.64 -1.58 -0.22
C GLU A 57 9.52 -2.42 -0.83
N PHE A 58 8.38 -1.79 -1.15
CA PHE A 58 7.28 -2.52 -1.78
C PHE A 58 7.69 -3.02 -3.17
N THR A 59 7.20 -4.20 -3.51
CA THR A 59 7.47 -4.90 -4.75
C THR A 59 6.28 -4.85 -5.70
N GLU A 60 6.45 -5.29 -6.94
CA GLU A 60 5.33 -5.46 -7.87
C GLU A 60 4.29 -6.48 -7.37
N ALA A 61 4.66 -7.41 -6.47
CA ALA A 61 3.68 -8.29 -5.85
C ALA A 61 2.75 -7.51 -4.88
N ASP A 62 3.30 -6.53 -4.16
CA ASP A 62 2.53 -5.69 -3.23
C ASP A 62 1.54 -4.76 -3.96
N LYS A 63 1.79 -4.47 -5.24
CA LYS A 63 0.87 -3.72 -6.11
C LYS A 63 -0.53 -4.34 -6.15
N LEU A 64 -0.62 -5.67 -6.08
CA LEU A 64 -1.89 -6.39 -6.14
C LEU A 64 -2.85 -5.95 -5.02
N PHE A 65 -2.33 -5.64 -3.82
CA PHE A 65 -3.15 -5.16 -2.73
C PHE A 65 -3.83 -3.82 -3.07
N PHE A 66 -3.05 -2.86 -3.58
CA PHE A 66 -3.57 -1.54 -3.95
C PHE A 66 -4.55 -1.63 -5.13
N ASP A 67 -4.28 -2.50 -6.10
CA ASP A 67 -5.19 -2.74 -7.22
C ASP A 67 -6.52 -3.32 -6.74
N GLN A 68 -6.52 -4.28 -5.82
CA GLN A 68 -7.77 -4.81 -5.25
C GLN A 68 -8.58 -3.74 -4.51
N VAL A 69 -7.93 -2.89 -3.71
CA VAL A 69 -8.61 -1.77 -3.03
C VAL A 69 -9.22 -0.79 -4.04
N LYS A 70 -8.51 -0.51 -5.14
CA LYS A 70 -9.01 0.33 -6.23
C LYS A 70 -10.27 -0.27 -6.87
N GLU A 71 -10.25 -1.56 -7.20
CA GLU A 71 -11.42 -2.25 -7.77
C GLU A 71 -12.62 -2.22 -6.79
N ASP A 72 -12.39 -2.48 -5.51
CA ASP A 72 -13.43 -2.39 -4.48
C ASP A 72 -14.00 -0.97 -4.35
N ALA A 73 -13.14 0.05 -4.50
CA ALA A 73 -13.57 1.45 -4.48
C ALA A 73 -14.42 1.81 -5.72
N ILE A 74 -14.02 1.35 -6.91
CA ILE A 74 -14.79 1.57 -8.15
C ILE A 74 -16.15 0.89 -8.05
N ALA A 75 -16.23 -0.30 -7.45
CA ALA A 75 -17.48 -1.02 -7.24
C ALA A 75 -18.37 -0.40 -6.14
N ASN A 76 -17.82 0.46 -5.27
CA ASN A 76 -18.55 1.04 -4.15
C ASN A 76 -19.54 2.14 -4.62
N PRO A 77 -20.86 2.00 -4.35
CA PRO A 77 -21.86 2.98 -4.78
C PRO A 77 -21.60 4.40 -4.27
N THR A 78 -21.18 4.54 -3.02
CA THR A 78 -20.89 5.84 -2.40
C THR A 78 -19.69 6.53 -3.04
N VAL A 79 -18.66 5.77 -3.42
CA VAL A 79 -17.52 6.32 -4.18
C VAL A 79 -18.00 6.83 -5.54
N ARG A 80 -18.79 6.03 -6.26
CA ARG A 80 -19.33 6.40 -7.58
C ARG A 80 -20.24 7.63 -7.51
N GLU A 81 -21.14 7.68 -6.55
CA GLU A 81 -22.03 8.84 -6.34
C GLU A 81 -21.24 10.10 -5.99
N THR A 82 -20.27 9.99 -5.08
CA THR A 82 -19.38 11.11 -4.74
C THR A 82 -18.61 11.60 -5.97
N ALA A 83 -18.13 10.70 -6.84
CA ALA A 83 -17.41 11.06 -8.07
C ALA A 83 -18.30 11.82 -9.06
N LEU A 84 -19.57 11.43 -9.21
CA LEU A 84 -20.51 12.09 -10.13
C LEU A 84 -20.96 13.47 -9.62
N ALA A 85 -20.93 13.69 -8.31
CA ALA A 85 -21.42 14.92 -7.69
C ALA A 85 -20.35 16.00 -7.44
N ASN A 86 -19.06 15.67 -7.57
CA ASN A 86 -17.96 16.52 -7.13
C ASN A 86 -16.86 16.64 -8.20
N ASP A 87 -16.12 17.75 -8.14
CA ASP A 87 -14.81 17.87 -8.79
C ASP A 87 -13.78 16.97 -8.08
N GLU A 88 -12.61 16.78 -8.70
CA GLU A 88 -11.59 15.83 -8.23
C GLU A 88 -11.12 16.13 -6.79
N ASP A 89 -10.90 17.39 -6.45
CA ASP A 89 -10.44 17.81 -5.12
C ASP A 89 -11.46 17.46 -4.03
N LYS A 90 -12.75 17.81 -4.23
CA LYS A 90 -13.80 17.48 -3.28
C LYS A 90 -14.10 15.99 -3.25
N PHE A 91 -13.98 15.31 -4.39
CA PHE A 91 -14.08 13.86 -4.46
C PHE A 91 -13.03 13.19 -3.58
N ALA A 92 -11.76 13.57 -3.72
CA ALA A 92 -10.65 13.01 -2.94
C ALA A 92 -10.87 13.19 -1.42
N LEU A 93 -11.44 14.33 -1.01
CA LEU A 93 -11.82 14.56 0.38
C LEU A 93 -13.01 13.67 0.80
N GLY A 94 -14.05 13.57 -0.03
CA GLY A 94 -15.27 12.82 0.25
C GLY A 94 -15.08 11.32 0.40
N ILE A 95 -14.13 10.72 -0.33
CA ILE A 95 -13.89 9.27 -0.31
C ILE A 95 -12.80 8.83 0.65
N ARG A 96 -12.06 9.75 1.28
CA ARG A 96 -10.90 9.42 2.13
C ARG A 96 -11.24 8.42 3.24
N ALA A 97 -12.38 8.59 3.90
CA ALA A 97 -12.83 7.66 4.94
C ALA A 97 -13.21 6.29 4.36
N THR A 98 -13.88 6.29 3.21
CA THR A 98 -14.27 5.06 2.50
C THR A 98 -13.06 4.24 2.08
N ILE A 99 -12.04 4.88 1.48
CA ILE A 99 -10.79 4.20 1.10
C ILE A 99 -10.10 3.58 2.31
N LYS A 100 -10.02 4.28 3.44
CA LYS A 100 -9.48 3.69 4.69
C LYS A 100 -10.26 2.46 5.13
N GLY A 101 -11.59 2.51 5.06
CA GLY A 101 -12.45 1.37 5.36
C GLY A 101 -12.18 0.18 4.43
N LEU A 102 -12.03 0.42 3.13
CA LEU A 102 -11.73 -0.61 2.15
C LEU A 102 -10.34 -1.25 2.39
N MET A 103 -9.33 -0.46 2.73
CA MET A 103 -8.01 -0.96 3.12
C MET A 103 -8.10 -1.93 4.31
N THR A 104 -8.83 -1.55 5.36
CA THR A 104 -9.06 -2.43 6.52
C THR A 104 -9.87 -3.67 6.17
N GLN A 105 -10.89 -3.53 5.33
CA GLN A 105 -11.69 -4.66 4.86
C GLN A 105 -10.86 -5.66 4.06
N ARG A 106 -9.98 -5.19 3.17
CA ARG A 106 -9.07 -6.05 2.40
C ARG A 106 -8.11 -6.81 3.30
N MET A 107 -7.55 -6.14 4.31
CA MET A 107 -6.72 -6.80 5.32
C MET A 107 -7.50 -7.93 6.01
N ALA A 108 -8.71 -7.65 6.51
CA ALA A 108 -9.54 -8.65 7.18
C ALA A 108 -9.97 -9.81 6.25
N GLN A 109 -10.19 -9.53 4.96
CA GLN A 109 -10.49 -10.56 3.96
C GLN A 109 -9.28 -11.46 3.70
N ASN A 110 -8.08 -10.89 3.59
CA ASN A 110 -6.85 -11.65 3.43
C ASN A 110 -6.57 -12.51 4.67
N ASP A 111 -6.76 -11.96 5.88
CA ASP A 111 -6.64 -12.72 7.13
C ASP A 111 -7.58 -13.94 7.12
N ARG A 112 -8.84 -13.78 6.69
CA ARG A 112 -9.79 -14.91 6.60
C ARG A 112 -9.33 -16.01 5.65
N ILE A 113 -8.72 -15.65 4.51
CA ILE A 113 -8.21 -16.63 3.55
C ILE A 113 -7.04 -17.41 4.17
N VAL A 114 -6.12 -16.71 4.83
CA VAL A 114 -4.97 -17.33 5.50
C VAL A 114 -5.43 -18.21 6.66
N THR A 115 -6.34 -17.73 7.51
CA THR A 115 -6.92 -18.54 8.59
C THR A 115 -7.59 -19.79 8.05
N LYS A 116 -8.40 -19.68 6.98
CA LYS A 116 -9.01 -20.85 6.35
C LYS A 116 -7.96 -21.82 5.79
N TYR A 117 -6.87 -21.31 5.22
CA TYR A 117 -5.75 -22.16 4.77
C TYR A 117 -5.11 -22.94 5.92
N LEU A 118 -4.99 -22.35 7.10
CA LEU A 118 -4.33 -22.97 8.26
C LEU A 118 -5.26 -23.92 9.05
N ASP A 119 -6.56 -23.65 9.06
CA ASP A 119 -7.52 -24.35 9.93
C ASP A 119 -8.31 -25.47 9.22
N ASP A 120 -8.30 -25.53 7.88
CA ASP A 120 -9.11 -26.45 7.06
C ASP A 120 -8.19 -27.27 6.13
N GLU A 121 -7.84 -28.50 6.55
CA GLU A 121 -6.93 -29.41 5.84
C GLU A 121 -7.36 -29.69 4.39
N ALA A 122 -8.67 -29.81 4.14
CA ALA A 122 -9.16 -30.04 2.78
C ALA A 122 -8.97 -28.81 1.89
N PHE A 123 -9.11 -27.61 2.45
CA PHE A 123 -8.82 -26.36 1.74
C PHE A 123 -7.32 -26.18 1.53
N GLU A 124 -6.50 -26.50 2.53
CA GLU A 124 -5.04 -26.47 2.44
C GLU A 124 -4.54 -27.35 1.29
N GLU A 125 -4.90 -28.63 1.27
CA GLU A 125 -4.47 -29.60 0.26
C GLU A 125 -4.83 -29.15 -1.16
N ALA A 126 -6.04 -28.64 -1.35
CA ALA A 126 -6.49 -28.12 -2.64
C ALA A 126 -5.69 -26.88 -3.08
N ALA A 127 -5.50 -25.92 -2.18
CA ALA A 127 -4.75 -24.70 -2.47
C ALA A 127 -3.26 -24.98 -2.68
N PHE A 128 -2.65 -25.84 -1.88
CA PHE A 128 -1.26 -26.26 -1.98
C PHE A 128 -1.00 -26.97 -3.32
N GLY A 129 -1.83 -27.94 -3.69
CA GLY A 129 -1.68 -28.67 -4.95
C GLY A 129 -1.76 -27.73 -6.17
N TRP A 130 -2.65 -26.75 -6.14
CA TRP A 130 -2.73 -25.72 -7.18
C TRP A 130 -1.48 -24.82 -7.19
N LEU A 131 -1.06 -24.30 -6.04
CA LEU A 131 0.12 -23.43 -5.91
C LEU A 131 1.40 -24.11 -6.40
N VAL A 132 1.63 -25.37 -6.02
CA VAL A 132 2.82 -26.13 -6.45
C VAL A 132 2.87 -26.24 -7.97
N ARG A 133 1.73 -26.54 -8.60
CA ARG A 133 1.64 -26.64 -10.05
C ARG A 133 1.95 -25.30 -10.71
N GLU A 134 1.29 -24.23 -10.30
CA GLU A 134 1.49 -22.89 -10.89
C GLU A 134 2.94 -22.41 -10.74
N VAL A 135 3.53 -22.61 -9.54
CA VAL A 135 4.93 -22.23 -9.30
C VAL A 135 5.87 -23.06 -10.17
N TYR A 136 5.67 -24.38 -10.25
CA TYR A 136 6.50 -25.25 -11.08
C TYR A 136 6.38 -24.90 -12.57
N ASP A 137 5.16 -24.76 -13.08
CA ASP A 137 4.90 -24.43 -14.49
C ASP A 137 5.49 -23.07 -14.84
N ARG A 138 5.34 -22.07 -13.96
CA ARG A 138 5.91 -20.73 -14.16
C ARG A 138 7.43 -20.76 -14.19
N ILE A 139 8.08 -21.46 -13.26
CA ILE A 139 9.55 -21.56 -13.22
C ILE A 139 10.09 -22.25 -14.48
N ASN A 140 9.42 -23.29 -14.97
CA ASN A 140 9.87 -24.01 -16.18
C ASN A 140 9.49 -23.31 -17.50
N SER A 141 8.69 -22.24 -17.44
CA SER A 141 8.31 -21.43 -18.60
C SER A 141 9.12 -20.12 -18.70
N ILE A 142 10.04 -19.87 -17.76
CA ILE A 142 10.99 -18.74 -17.75
C ILE A 142 12.30 -19.21 -18.38
#